data_AF-A0A0P9Y0D8-F1
#
_entry.id   AF-A0A0P9Y0D8-F1
#
_cell.length_a   1.000
_cell.length_b   1.000
_cell.length_c   1.000
_cell.angle_alpha   90.00
_cell.angle_beta   90.00
_cell.angle_gamma   90.00
#
_symmetry.space_group_name_H-M   'P 1'
#
loop_
_entity.id
_entity.type
_entity.pdbx_description
1 polymer ?
#
loop_
_entity_poly.entity_id
_entity_poly.type
_entity_poly.pdbx_seq_one_letter_code
_entity_poly.pdbx_strand_id
1 'polypeptide(L)'
;MIQALVFSLVYKCRREGTVMSQRTIQAHLPLRAIAKLYIQSVEQQWHEDAQLPLKNYLGTLSGFDLAKVDSPEEWATTALDQHGFLIQQFTRMLALFNDTYGHVFARDAGDIDLKDVVHNDRILVVLIPALEISSTEAATLGRLYVSQLAMILSQDLGEKLEGKPEDILVIRKYKDRFPFLWICDEVGAYYTEKLGELATQVRSLGFCLLLASQEAQRLKSAAGDKVWTLIGNMGVRITGKIMDPKDTLEILQLMAGTEYLPVMSGMVRQAGIMGASWEEADTLSLKDEKKVSVEEVQQLKEGENITLFNGQVIRGSSLYIHDADKLSKEAIRINRFIEVAPPSLDTLLAGAPARIRRSYPRADRVQQILYHLAMKPGRSDLENLVLTDPTLVVLNELGEEWRLIWRRRPGAAVRSTLLWHTALEHVPKRGSGYVAQSSTALDLTVGSKRLQAYQAQHIDPARAPKVKGKAPAPRAATPVPPSHDQAPPYFDDGSYSPAPFDWD
;
A
#
# COMPACT_ATOMS: atom_id res chain seq x y z
N MET A 1 16.26 13.02 8.67
CA MET A 1 16.69 11.65 9.01
C MET A 1 15.68 10.59 8.58
N ILE A 2 14.52 10.45 9.25
CA ILE A 2 13.57 9.35 9.02
C ILE A 2 13.13 9.23 7.55
N GLN A 3 12.80 10.35 6.92
CA GLN A 3 12.47 10.37 5.49
C GLN A 3 13.59 9.76 4.64
N ALA A 4 14.84 10.17 4.84
CA ALA A 4 15.98 9.64 4.09
C ALA A 4 16.16 8.12 4.25
N LEU A 5 15.97 7.63 5.48
CA LEU A 5 16.00 6.22 5.79
C LEU A 5 14.87 5.46 5.07
N VAL A 6 13.62 5.93 5.19
CA VAL A 6 12.44 5.27 4.61
C VAL A 6 12.54 5.20 3.09
N PHE A 7 12.89 6.29 2.39
CA PHE A 7 13.04 6.28 0.93
C PHE A 7 14.06 5.24 0.45
N SER A 8 15.21 5.18 1.12
CA SER A 8 16.29 4.26 0.81
C SER A 8 15.92 2.81 1.10
N LEU A 9 15.24 2.56 2.23
CA LEU A 9 14.78 1.23 2.59
C LEU A 9 13.66 0.74 1.67
N VAL A 10 12.74 1.61 1.25
CA VAL A 10 11.72 1.25 0.25
C VAL A 10 12.40 0.82 -1.06
N TYR A 11 13.40 1.57 -1.52
CA TYR A 11 14.16 1.21 -2.72
C TYR A 11 14.88 -0.15 -2.56
N LYS A 12 15.56 -0.35 -1.42
CA LYS A 12 16.24 -1.60 -1.09
C LYS A 12 15.28 -2.79 -1.09
N CYS A 13 14.17 -2.67 -0.35
CA CYS A 13 13.18 -3.73 -0.20
C CYS A 13 12.57 -4.11 -1.56
N ARG A 14 12.23 -3.11 -2.39
CA ARG A 14 11.73 -3.35 -3.75
C ARG A 14 12.76 -4.05 -4.64
N ARG A 15 14.04 -3.69 -4.55
CA ARG A 15 15.13 -4.32 -5.33
C ARG A 15 15.42 -5.75 -4.88
N GLU A 16 15.36 -6.01 -3.58
CA GLU A 16 15.64 -7.32 -2.97
C GLU A 16 14.39 -8.24 -2.98
N GLY A 17 13.22 -7.72 -3.33
CA GLY A 17 11.96 -8.46 -3.29
C GLY A 17 11.48 -8.76 -1.87
N THR A 18 11.94 -7.98 -0.89
CA THR A 18 11.58 -8.14 0.53
C THR A 18 10.51 -7.12 0.93
N VAL A 19 9.73 -7.45 1.97
CA VAL A 19 8.75 -6.52 2.54
C VAL A 19 9.43 -5.63 3.58
N MET A 20 9.15 -4.33 3.53
CA MET A 20 9.65 -3.42 4.56
C MET A 20 8.84 -3.62 5.84
N SER A 21 9.50 -4.07 6.90
CA SER A 21 8.91 -4.17 8.23
C SER A 21 9.54 -3.17 9.20
N GLN A 22 8.88 -2.97 10.33
CA GLN A 22 9.42 -2.09 11.37
C GLN A 22 10.77 -2.56 11.90
N ARG A 23 11.00 -3.87 11.98
CA ARG A 23 12.31 -4.41 12.36
C ARG A 23 13.40 -4.03 11.37
N THR A 24 13.09 -3.99 10.08
CA THR A 24 14.00 -3.49 9.04
C THR A 24 14.37 -2.02 9.31
N ILE A 25 13.39 -1.18 9.67
CA ILE A 25 13.64 0.22 10.03
C ILE A 25 14.52 0.30 11.28
N GLN A 26 14.20 -0.47 12.33
CA GLN A 26 14.95 -0.46 13.59
C GLN A 26 16.41 -0.90 13.38
N ALA A 27 16.64 -1.94 12.59
CA ALA A 27 17.98 -2.43 12.28
C ALA A 27 18.84 -1.39 11.54
N HIS A 28 18.21 -0.49 10.78
CA HIS A 28 18.90 0.54 10.00
C HIS A 28 18.85 1.94 10.64
N LEU A 29 18.25 2.10 11.83
CA LEU A 29 18.24 3.37 12.55
C LEU A 29 19.61 3.83 13.07
N PRO A 30 20.47 2.95 13.62
CA PRO A 30 21.77 3.39 14.12
C PRO A 30 22.62 4.04 13.02
N LEU A 31 23.37 5.09 13.36
CA LEU A 31 24.19 5.85 12.40
C LEU A 31 25.09 4.95 11.55
N ARG A 32 25.70 3.93 12.18
CA ARG A 32 26.53 2.94 11.49
C ARG A 32 25.78 2.18 10.39
N ALA A 33 24.52 1.84 10.63
CA ALA A 33 23.70 1.15 9.65
C ALA A 33 23.23 2.09 8.53
N ILE A 34 22.92 3.35 8.84
CA ILE A 34 22.62 4.38 7.84
C ILE A 34 23.83 4.63 6.92
N ALA A 35 25.02 4.77 7.48
CA ALA A 35 26.26 4.94 6.72
C ALA A 35 26.52 3.74 5.78
N LYS A 36 26.34 2.51 6.28
CA LYS A 36 26.42 1.30 5.46
C LYS A 36 25.37 1.28 4.34
N LEU A 37 24.15 1.73 4.61
CA LEU A 37 23.09 1.83 3.60
C LEU A 37 23.45 2.86 2.52
N TYR A 38 24.09 3.97 2.89
CA TYR A 38 24.61 4.95 1.94
C TYR A 38 25.76 4.39 1.09
N ILE A 39 26.71 3.69 1.69
CA ILE A 39 27.79 3.01 0.94
C ILE A 39 27.19 2.00 -0.04
N GLN A 40 26.26 1.18 0.42
CA GLN A 40 25.54 0.22 -0.42
C GLN A 40 24.84 0.90 -1.60
N SER A 41 24.21 2.06 -1.39
CA SER A 41 23.50 2.77 -2.45
C SER A 41 24.44 3.37 -3.50
N VAL A 42 25.63 3.82 -3.09
CA VAL A 42 26.72 4.28 -3.99
C VAL A 42 27.27 3.10 -4.80
N GLU A 43 27.68 2.02 -4.12
CA GLU A 43 28.30 0.84 -4.75
C GLU A 43 27.38 0.16 -5.75
N GLN A 44 26.10 0.04 -5.41
CA GLN A 44 25.10 -0.63 -6.24
C GLN A 44 24.40 0.32 -7.22
N GLN A 45 24.86 1.57 -7.33
CA GLN A 45 24.35 2.59 -8.23
C GLN A 45 22.82 2.71 -8.16
N TRP A 46 22.31 2.98 -6.97
CA TRP A 46 20.87 3.20 -6.78
C TRP A 46 20.43 4.49 -7.47
N HIS A 47 19.13 4.63 -7.73
CA HIS A 47 18.57 5.86 -8.27
C HIS A 47 18.88 7.05 -7.34
N GLU A 48 19.12 8.22 -7.92
CA GLU A 48 19.53 9.43 -7.20
C GLU A 48 18.53 9.80 -6.08
N ASP A 49 17.23 9.62 -6.34
CA ASP A 49 16.16 9.88 -5.36
C ASP A 49 16.27 9.05 -4.07
N ALA A 50 16.87 7.84 -4.14
CA ALA A 50 17.10 7.02 -2.96
C ALA A 50 18.42 7.41 -2.26
N GLN A 51 19.42 7.85 -3.01
CA GLN A 51 20.77 8.14 -2.49
C GLN A 51 20.88 9.56 -1.89
N LEU A 52 20.34 10.55 -2.58
CA LEU A 52 20.49 11.97 -2.25
C LEU A 52 19.97 12.31 -0.84
N PRO A 53 18.81 11.79 -0.38
CA PRO A 53 18.35 12.03 0.99
C PRO A 53 19.32 11.53 2.06
N LEU A 54 19.97 10.37 1.86
CA LEU A 54 20.98 9.85 2.79
C LEU A 54 22.22 10.72 2.81
N LYS A 55 22.71 11.09 1.61
CA LYS A 55 23.86 11.98 1.46
C LYS A 55 23.64 13.31 2.17
N ASN A 56 22.48 13.92 1.96
CA ASN A 56 22.11 15.19 2.58
C ASN A 56 22.03 15.05 4.10
N TYR A 57 21.39 14.00 4.61
CA TYR A 57 21.33 13.77 6.06
C TYR A 57 22.72 13.61 6.68
N LEU A 58 23.56 12.74 6.13
CA LEU A 58 24.92 12.52 6.62
C LEU A 58 25.77 13.78 6.51
N GLY A 59 25.63 14.56 5.43
CA GLY A 59 26.34 15.83 5.25
C GLY A 59 25.87 16.95 6.19
N THR A 60 24.64 16.89 6.71
CA THR A 60 24.14 17.86 7.70
C THR A 60 24.54 17.55 9.14
N LEU A 61 25.05 16.34 9.43
CA LEU A 61 25.49 15.98 10.77
C LEU A 61 26.80 16.70 11.11
N SER A 62 26.80 17.44 12.22
CA SER A 62 27.96 18.24 12.59
C SER A 62 29.16 17.36 12.98
N GLY A 63 30.28 17.55 12.28
CA GLY A 63 31.49 16.75 12.48
C GLY A 63 31.45 15.38 11.77
N PHE A 64 30.45 15.10 10.94
CA PHE A 64 30.44 13.91 10.10
C PHE A 64 31.07 14.23 8.73
N ASP A 65 32.18 13.57 8.42
CA ASP A 65 32.84 13.68 7.12
C ASP A 65 32.38 12.55 6.20
N LEU A 66 31.71 12.90 5.09
CA LEU A 66 31.26 11.97 4.07
C LEU A 66 32.42 11.21 3.40
N ALA A 67 33.62 11.79 3.34
CA ALA A 67 34.79 11.11 2.78
C ALA A 67 35.26 9.95 3.66
N LYS A 68 34.89 9.95 4.95
CA LYS A 68 35.26 8.95 5.97
C LYS A 68 34.10 8.05 6.37
N VAL A 69 33.08 7.95 5.51
CA VAL A 69 31.85 7.18 5.80
C VAL A 69 32.12 5.69 5.99
N ASP A 70 33.22 5.18 5.44
CA ASP A 70 33.68 3.79 5.56
C ASP A 70 34.50 3.51 6.83
N SER A 71 34.90 4.56 7.56
CA SER A 71 35.80 4.51 8.71
C SER A 71 35.12 4.98 10.01
N PRO A 72 34.27 4.13 10.65
CA PRO A 72 33.52 4.50 11.85
C PRO A 72 34.35 4.95 13.06
N GLU A 73 35.62 4.59 13.11
CA GLU A 73 36.55 4.96 14.18
C GLU A 73 37.00 6.42 14.09
N GLU A 74 36.94 7.01 12.90
CA GLU A 74 37.32 8.39 12.64
C GLU A 74 36.16 9.39 12.74
N TRP A 75 34.95 8.91 13.06
CA TRP A 75 33.78 9.78 13.18
C TRP A 75 33.88 10.62 14.45
N ALA A 76 33.57 11.91 14.32
CA ALA A 76 33.52 12.79 15.48
C ALA A 76 32.47 12.29 16.48
N THR A 77 32.82 12.32 17.77
CA THR A 77 31.91 12.00 18.87
C THR A 77 30.66 12.88 18.84
N THR A 78 30.80 14.15 18.44
CA THR A 78 29.68 15.08 18.27
C THR A 78 28.61 14.57 17.31
N ALA A 79 28.99 13.91 16.20
CA ALA A 79 28.05 13.36 15.23
C ALA A 79 27.31 12.13 15.81
N LEU A 80 28.03 11.30 16.56
CA LEU A 80 27.45 10.14 17.27
C LEU A 80 26.45 10.58 18.33
N ASP A 81 26.79 11.59 19.12
CA ASP A 81 25.92 12.13 20.18
C ASP A 81 24.68 12.80 19.59
N GLN A 82 24.83 13.65 18.57
CA GLN A 82 23.70 14.28 17.88
C GLN A 82 22.73 13.24 17.30
N HIS A 83 23.26 12.21 16.64
CA HIS A 83 22.43 11.13 16.14
C HIS A 83 21.80 10.31 17.29
N GLY A 84 22.55 10.05 18.36
CA GLY A 84 22.08 9.38 19.56
C GLY A 84 20.85 10.03 20.18
N PHE A 85 20.88 11.35 20.36
CA PHE A 85 19.73 12.11 20.89
C PHE A 85 18.49 12.04 19.97
N LEU A 86 18.69 12.02 18.65
CA LEU A 86 17.59 11.86 17.69
C LEU A 86 16.93 10.49 17.81
N ILE A 87 17.72 9.40 17.85
CA ILE A 87 17.15 8.05 17.88
C ILE A 87 16.49 7.70 19.20
N GLN A 88 16.94 8.29 20.32
CA GLN A 88 16.35 8.06 21.65
C GLN A 88 14.86 8.39 21.70
N GLN A 89 14.39 9.33 20.88
CA GLN A 89 12.97 9.70 20.78
C GLN A 89 12.12 8.56 20.19
N PHE A 90 12.70 7.69 19.37
CA PHE A 90 11.99 6.59 18.71
C PHE A 90 12.10 5.26 19.47
N THR A 91 13.08 5.11 20.37
CA THR A 91 13.35 3.84 21.06
C THR A 91 12.13 3.30 21.80
N ARG A 92 11.41 4.14 22.54
CA ARG A 92 10.20 3.71 23.29
C ARG A 92 9.10 3.23 22.34
N MET A 93 8.85 3.99 21.27
CA MET A 93 7.84 3.64 20.26
C MET A 93 8.18 2.32 19.57
N LEU A 94 9.44 2.13 19.17
CA LEU A 94 9.87 0.93 18.46
C LEU A 94 9.86 -0.32 19.35
N ALA A 95 10.23 -0.17 20.64
CA ALA A 95 10.13 -1.24 21.62
C ALA A 95 8.67 -1.66 21.83
N LEU A 96 7.75 -0.70 21.98
CA LEU A 96 6.31 -0.98 22.12
C LEU A 96 5.79 -1.87 20.97
N PHE A 97 6.09 -1.50 19.73
CA PHE A 97 5.58 -2.25 18.60
C PHE A 97 6.27 -3.59 18.36
N ASN A 98 7.57 -3.72 18.66
CA ASN A 98 8.29 -4.98 18.43
C ASN A 98 8.13 -5.98 19.57
N ASP A 99 8.16 -5.52 20.82
CA ASP A 99 8.17 -6.39 21.99
C ASP A 99 6.74 -6.68 22.47
N THR A 100 5.92 -5.63 22.63
CA THR A 100 4.54 -5.79 23.12
C THR A 100 3.59 -6.23 21.99
N TYR A 101 3.70 -5.62 20.81
CA TYR A 101 2.78 -5.82 19.70
C TYR A 101 3.39 -6.48 18.46
N GLY A 102 4.54 -7.15 18.59
CA GLY A 102 5.22 -7.79 17.45
C GLY A 102 4.41 -8.92 16.80
N HIS A 103 3.38 -9.42 17.48
CA HIS A 103 2.43 -10.40 16.95
C HIS A 103 1.33 -9.75 16.08
N VAL A 104 1.06 -8.45 16.25
CA VAL A 104 0.13 -7.65 15.43
C VAL A 104 0.86 -7.03 14.25
N PHE A 105 1.99 -6.37 14.53
CA PHE A 105 2.85 -5.78 13.52
C PHE A 105 3.86 -6.84 13.06
N ALA A 106 3.36 -7.78 12.25
CA ALA A 106 4.12 -8.93 11.77
C ALA A 106 5.44 -8.52 11.08
N ARG A 107 6.39 -9.47 11.04
CA ARG A 107 7.70 -9.28 10.42
C ARG A 107 7.65 -9.19 8.89
N ASP A 108 6.57 -9.72 8.31
CA ASP A 108 6.38 -9.96 6.87
C ASP A 108 5.08 -9.28 6.39
N ALA A 109 4.44 -9.76 5.32
CA ALA A 109 3.17 -9.20 4.88
C ALA A 109 2.11 -9.31 5.98
N GLY A 110 1.47 -8.18 6.32
CA GLY A 110 0.37 -8.16 7.27
C GLY A 110 -0.90 -8.76 6.67
N ASP A 111 -1.69 -9.44 7.50
CA ASP A 111 -3.01 -9.99 7.13
C ASP A 111 -4.03 -8.90 6.74
N ILE A 112 -3.82 -7.67 7.21
CA ILE A 112 -4.72 -6.53 7.05
C ILE A 112 -3.99 -5.41 6.32
N ASP A 113 -4.49 -5.04 5.15
CA ASP A 113 -4.10 -3.84 4.44
C ASP A 113 -5.21 -2.79 4.56
N LEU A 114 -4.92 -1.66 5.21
CA LEU A 114 -5.89 -0.58 5.38
C LEU A 114 -6.33 0.02 4.04
N LYS A 115 -5.51 -0.05 3.00
CA LYS A 115 -5.89 0.42 1.66
C LYS A 115 -6.96 -0.48 1.05
N ASP A 116 -6.79 -1.80 1.16
CA ASP A 116 -7.78 -2.79 0.75
C ASP A 116 -9.09 -2.67 1.56
N VAL A 117 -9.00 -2.37 2.85
CA VAL A 117 -10.18 -2.12 3.69
C VAL A 117 -11.01 -0.95 3.15
N VAL A 118 -10.36 0.15 2.81
CA VAL A 118 -11.02 1.37 2.31
C VAL A 118 -11.52 1.22 0.88
N HIS A 119 -10.76 0.53 0.01
CA HIS A 119 -11.10 0.43 -1.42
C HIS A 119 -12.14 -0.66 -1.73
N ASN A 120 -12.28 -1.65 -0.85
CA ASN A 120 -13.19 -2.78 -1.03
C ASN A 120 -14.27 -2.88 0.06
N ASP A 121 -14.55 -1.77 0.76
CA ASP A 121 -15.58 -1.65 1.81
C ASP A 121 -15.56 -2.81 2.83
N ARG A 122 -14.37 -3.20 3.29
CA ARG A 122 -14.23 -4.28 4.28
C ARG A 122 -14.51 -3.78 5.69
N ILE A 123 -15.02 -4.68 6.53
CA ILE A 123 -15.25 -4.39 7.94
C ILE A 123 -13.96 -4.65 8.71
N LEU A 124 -13.44 -3.62 9.36
CA LEU A 124 -12.30 -3.69 10.26
C LEU A 124 -12.67 -3.14 11.64
N VAL A 125 -12.43 -3.93 12.68
CA VAL A 125 -12.58 -3.52 14.08
C VAL A 125 -11.21 -3.53 14.74
N VAL A 126 -10.80 -2.37 15.26
CA VAL A 126 -9.54 -2.20 15.97
C VAL A 126 -9.84 -1.95 17.45
N LEU A 127 -9.39 -2.87 18.30
CA LEU A 127 -9.56 -2.76 19.75
C LEU A 127 -8.24 -2.28 20.36
N ILE A 128 -8.27 -1.12 21.01
CA ILE A 128 -7.11 -0.58 21.74
C ILE A 128 -7.30 -0.92 23.22
N PRO A 129 -6.41 -1.73 23.84
CA PRO A 129 -6.60 -2.22 25.20
C PRO A 129 -6.26 -1.14 26.23
N ALA A 130 -7.17 -0.19 26.45
CA ALA A 130 -6.93 0.99 27.30
C ALA A 130 -6.62 0.68 28.77
N LEU A 131 -6.96 -0.53 29.26
CA LEU A 131 -6.72 -0.95 30.65
C LEU A 131 -5.41 -1.73 30.85
N GLU A 132 -4.83 -2.27 29.78
CA GLU A 132 -3.62 -3.10 29.87
C GLU A 132 -2.34 -2.28 29.73
N ILE A 133 -2.44 -1.09 29.12
CA ILE A 133 -1.30 -0.23 28.80
C ILE A 133 -1.47 1.18 29.36
N SER A 134 -0.37 1.93 29.38
CA SER A 134 -0.46 3.34 29.77
C SER A 134 -1.28 4.15 28.76
N SER A 135 -1.94 5.20 29.23
CA SER A 135 -2.72 6.12 28.37
C SER A 135 -1.89 6.69 27.22
N THR A 136 -0.60 6.94 27.44
CA THR A 136 0.35 7.42 26.43
C THR A 136 0.57 6.41 25.31
N GLU A 137 0.66 5.12 25.64
CA GLU A 137 0.83 4.03 24.67
C GLU A 137 -0.45 3.81 23.86
N ALA A 138 -1.61 3.77 24.52
CA ALA A 138 -2.91 3.68 23.86
C ALA A 138 -3.12 4.82 22.87
N ALA A 139 -2.81 6.05 23.28
CA ALA A 139 -2.87 7.22 22.41
C ALA A 139 -1.92 7.09 21.22
N THR A 140 -0.73 6.53 21.41
CA THR A 140 0.25 6.34 20.32
C THR A 140 -0.23 5.34 19.28
N LEU A 141 -0.83 4.22 19.71
CA LEU A 141 -1.45 3.23 18.82
C LEU A 141 -2.61 3.84 18.03
N GLY A 142 -3.53 4.52 18.71
CA GLY A 142 -4.67 5.19 18.06
C GLY A 142 -4.22 6.25 17.05
N ARG A 143 -3.23 7.07 17.41
CA ARG A 143 -2.65 8.07 16.51
C ARG A 143 -2.00 7.42 15.29
N LEU A 144 -1.29 6.30 15.45
CA LEU A 144 -0.70 5.58 14.32
C LEU A 144 -1.78 5.12 13.34
N TYR A 145 -2.82 4.45 13.82
CA TYR A 145 -3.89 3.93 12.98
C TYR A 145 -4.62 5.04 12.22
N VAL A 146 -5.05 6.09 12.93
CA VAL A 146 -5.73 7.23 12.34
C VAL A 146 -4.84 7.95 11.33
N SER A 147 -3.55 8.11 11.63
CA SER A 147 -2.59 8.75 10.71
C SER A 147 -2.34 7.91 9.46
N GLN A 148 -2.31 6.59 9.58
CA GLN A 148 -2.14 5.70 8.44
C GLN A 148 -3.35 5.75 7.50
N LEU A 149 -4.56 5.64 8.05
CA LEU A 149 -5.79 5.77 7.26
C LEU A 149 -5.87 7.17 6.62
N ALA A 150 -5.50 8.20 7.39
CA ALA A 150 -5.43 9.57 6.91
C ALA A 150 -4.50 9.75 5.71
N MET A 151 -3.31 9.14 5.76
CA MET A 151 -2.35 9.18 4.66
C MET A 151 -2.85 8.45 3.42
N ILE A 152 -3.51 7.30 3.59
CA ILE A 152 -4.12 6.55 2.47
C ILE A 152 -5.16 7.42 1.77
N LEU A 153 -6.09 8.00 2.54
CA LEU A 153 -7.12 8.89 2.00
C LEU A 153 -6.54 10.14 1.32
N SER A 154 -5.47 10.70 1.87
CA SER A 154 -4.78 11.86 1.29
C SER A 154 -4.11 11.51 -0.05
N GLN A 155 -3.51 10.32 -0.18
CA GLN A 155 -2.93 9.85 -1.44
C GLN A 155 -4.00 9.61 -2.51
N ASP A 156 -5.13 9.02 -2.12
CA ASP A 156 -6.22 8.71 -3.06
C ASP A 156 -7.01 9.96 -3.51
N LEU A 157 -6.85 11.10 -2.81
CA LEU A 157 -7.40 12.40 -3.19
C LEU A 157 -6.66 13.03 -4.39
N GLY A 158 -5.45 12.57 -4.73
CA GLY A 158 -4.74 13.02 -5.93
C GLY A 158 -3.24 13.14 -5.74
N GLU A 159 -2.53 12.03 -5.95
CA GLU A 159 -1.07 11.99 -6.02
C GLU A 159 -0.53 12.66 -7.30
N LYS A 160 -1.31 12.61 -8.40
CA LYS A 160 -0.91 13.11 -9.72
C LYS A 160 -1.55 14.46 -10.03
N LEU A 161 -0.72 15.40 -10.46
CA LEU A 161 -1.16 16.74 -10.88
C LEU A 161 -1.84 16.74 -12.27
N GLU A 162 -1.47 15.79 -13.14
CA GLU A 162 -1.93 15.73 -14.52
C GLU A 162 -2.67 14.42 -14.83
N GLY A 163 -3.73 14.52 -15.63
CA GLY A 163 -4.60 13.40 -15.98
C GLY A 163 -6.08 13.75 -15.93
N LYS A 164 -6.93 12.79 -16.32
CA LYS A 164 -8.37 12.93 -16.15
C LYS A 164 -8.73 12.86 -14.66
N PRO A 165 -9.71 13.64 -14.15
CA PRO A 165 -10.14 13.56 -12.76
C PRO A 165 -10.53 12.15 -12.33
N GLU A 166 -11.12 11.37 -13.22
CA GLU A 166 -11.44 9.95 -12.99
C GLU A 166 -10.19 9.12 -12.66
N ASP A 167 -9.05 9.41 -13.30
CA ASP A 167 -7.78 8.69 -13.09
C ASP A 167 -6.95 9.21 -11.93
N ILE A 168 -7.08 10.49 -11.60
CA ILE A 168 -6.38 11.15 -10.49
C ILE A 168 -7.07 10.87 -9.16
N LEU A 169 -8.41 10.97 -9.12
CA LEU A 169 -9.21 10.78 -7.91
C LEU A 169 -9.52 9.30 -7.74
N VAL A 170 -8.50 8.51 -7.41
CA VAL A 170 -8.58 7.06 -7.22
C VAL A 170 -9.70 6.70 -6.25
N ILE A 171 -9.92 7.50 -5.20
CA ILE A 171 -10.97 7.24 -4.22
C ILE A 171 -12.38 7.28 -4.81
N ARG A 172 -12.61 8.09 -5.86
CA ARG A 172 -13.90 8.15 -6.55
C ARG A 172 -14.15 6.91 -7.40
N LYS A 173 -13.10 6.19 -7.81
CA LYS A 173 -13.24 4.92 -8.55
C LYS A 173 -13.87 3.82 -7.69
N TYR A 174 -13.57 3.83 -6.39
CA TYR A 174 -14.03 2.84 -5.42
C TYR A 174 -15.27 3.28 -4.64
N LYS A 175 -15.92 4.35 -5.07
CA LYS A 175 -17.11 4.85 -4.39
C LYS A 175 -18.31 3.95 -4.70
N ASP A 176 -18.82 3.26 -3.68
CA ASP A 176 -20.07 2.49 -3.77
C ASP A 176 -21.32 3.37 -3.53
N ARG A 177 -22.50 2.77 -3.62
CA ARG A 177 -23.82 3.38 -3.37
C ARG A 177 -23.91 4.02 -1.98
N PHE A 178 -23.28 3.41 -0.98
CA PHE A 178 -23.29 3.89 0.40
C PHE A 178 -21.93 4.47 0.78
N PRO A 179 -21.90 5.50 1.63
CA PRO A 179 -20.63 6.04 2.09
C PRO A 179 -19.92 5.06 3.02
N PHE A 180 -18.60 4.94 2.90
CA PHE A 180 -17.79 4.15 3.82
C PHE A 180 -17.90 4.75 5.23
N LEU A 181 -18.33 3.94 6.19
CA LEU A 181 -18.56 4.37 7.57
C LEU A 181 -17.28 4.19 8.40
N TRP A 182 -16.72 5.30 8.85
CA TRP A 182 -15.56 5.31 9.74
C TRP A 182 -15.96 5.86 11.11
N ILE A 183 -16.00 4.95 12.10
CA ILE A 183 -16.32 5.26 13.49
C ILE A 183 -15.03 5.35 14.31
N CYS A 184 -14.79 6.52 14.90
CA CYS A 184 -13.70 6.77 15.84
C CYS A 184 -14.29 6.90 17.25
N ASP A 185 -14.25 5.81 18.03
CA ASP A 185 -14.67 5.83 19.43
C ASP A 185 -13.60 6.45 20.33
N GLU A 186 -14.00 7.23 21.33
CA GLU A 186 -13.12 7.96 22.26
C GLU A 186 -12.01 8.77 21.54
N VAL A 187 -12.37 9.52 20.50
CA VAL A 187 -11.42 10.29 19.67
C VAL A 187 -10.55 11.26 20.49
N GLY A 188 -11.05 11.75 21.63
CA GLY A 188 -10.30 12.63 22.54
C GLY A 188 -8.99 12.01 23.05
N ALA A 189 -8.90 10.68 23.13
CA ALA A 189 -7.70 9.99 23.61
C ALA A 189 -6.55 9.94 22.59
N TYR A 190 -6.86 9.95 21.29
CA TYR A 190 -5.87 9.76 20.21
C TYR A 190 -6.01 10.75 19.06
N TYR A 191 -6.64 11.90 19.31
CA TYR A 191 -6.82 12.95 18.30
C TYR A 191 -5.49 13.36 17.65
N THR A 192 -5.55 13.63 16.34
CA THR A 192 -4.44 14.19 15.56
C THR A 192 -4.93 15.37 14.73
N GLU A 193 -4.04 16.32 14.45
CA GLU A 193 -4.38 17.44 13.55
C GLU A 193 -4.80 16.96 12.16
N LYS A 194 -4.19 15.87 11.67
CA LYS A 194 -4.53 15.24 10.40
C LYS A 194 -5.95 14.71 10.34
N LEU A 195 -6.45 14.14 11.44
CA LEU A 195 -7.85 13.75 11.53
C LEU A 195 -8.78 14.96 11.40
N GLY A 196 -8.42 16.07 12.05
CA GLY A 196 -9.16 17.32 11.95
C GLY A 196 -9.21 17.89 10.53
N GLU A 197 -8.07 17.92 9.84
CA GLU A 197 -7.97 18.34 8.43
C GLU A 197 -8.82 17.44 7.52
N LEU A 198 -8.74 16.12 7.70
CA LEU A 198 -9.50 15.16 6.90
C LEU A 198 -11.00 15.25 7.14
N ALA A 199 -11.43 15.47 8.37
CA ALA A 199 -12.84 15.63 8.71
C ALA A 199 -13.53 16.71 7.85
N THR A 200 -12.77 17.71 7.36
CA THR A 200 -13.28 18.75 6.47
C THR A 200 -13.47 18.30 5.02
N GLN A 201 -12.76 17.24 4.57
CA GLN A 201 -12.69 16.82 3.17
C GLN A 201 -13.44 15.51 2.90
N VAL A 202 -13.51 14.62 3.89
CA VAL A 202 -14.07 13.25 3.80
C VAL A 202 -15.47 13.18 3.19
N ARG A 203 -16.31 14.20 3.41
CA ARG A 203 -17.66 14.28 2.83
C ARG A 203 -17.63 14.24 1.29
N SER A 204 -16.69 14.96 0.67
CA SER A 204 -16.56 15.01 -0.80
C SER A 204 -16.07 13.69 -1.39
N LEU A 205 -15.50 12.83 -0.57
CA LEU A 205 -14.91 11.54 -0.93
C LEU A 205 -15.87 10.36 -0.74
N GLY A 206 -17.07 10.61 -0.21
CA GLY A 206 -18.04 9.53 0.06
C GLY A 206 -17.78 8.80 1.37
N PHE A 207 -17.18 9.46 2.36
CA PHE A 207 -16.98 8.90 3.69
C PHE A 207 -17.95 9.51 4.69
N CYS A 208 -18.46 8.67 5.60
CA CYS A 208 -19.17 9.09 6.79
C CYS A 208 -18.23 8.96 7.99
N LEU A 209 -17.69 10.08 8.47
CA LEU A 209 -16.86 10.11 9.66
C LEU A 209 -17.73 10.36 10.90
N LEU A 210 -17.76 9.39 11.80
CA LEU A 210 -18.42 9.50 13.11
C LEU A 210 -17.34 9.60 14.18
N LEU A 211 -17.26 10.76 14.82
CA LEU A 211 -16.38 10.97 15.98
C LEU A 211 -17.19 10.87 17.26
N ALA A 212 -16.85 9.91 18.11
CA ALA A 212 -17.44 9.75 19.43
C ALA A 212 -16.43 10.12 20.52
N SER A 213 -16.91 10.76 21.58
CA SER A 213 -16.13 11.18 22.75
C SER A 213 -17.05 11.16 23.95
N GLN A 214 -16.57 10.66 25.09
CA GLN A 214 -17.34 10.71 26.34
C GLN A 214 -17.57 12.16 26.82
N GLU A 215 -16.54 12.99 26.71
CA GLU A 215 -16.56 14.38 27.19
C GLU A 215 -16.00 15.31 26.11
N ALA A 216 -16.67 16.44 25.86
CA ALA A 216 -16.17 17.44 24.91
C ALA A 216 -14.86 18.09 25.40
N GLN A 217 -14.65 18.14 26.72
CA GLN A 217 -13.44 18.72 27.32
C GLN A 217 -12.17 17.96 26.90
N ARG A 218 -12.19 16.63 26.84
CA ARG A 218 -11.03 15.84 26.38
C ARG A 218 -10.66 16.18 24.95
N LEU A 219 -11.66 16.32 24.08
CA LEU A 219 -11.44 16.74 22.70
C LEU A 219 -10.87 18.16 22.64
N LYS A 220 -11.38 19.09 23.45
CA LYS A 220 -10.89 20.47 23.58
C LYS A 220 -9.44 20.52 24.05
N SER A 221 -9.07 19.72 25.04
CA SER A 221 -7.68 19.59 25.48
C SER A 221 -6.76 19.03 24.39
N ALA A 222 -7.27 18.12 23.56
CA ALA A 222 -6.47 17.48 22.53
C ALA A 222 -6.31 18.33 21.24
N ALA A 223 -7.35 19.03 20.78
CA ALA A 223 -7.28 19.84 19.54
C ALA A 223 -7.11 21.35 19.77
N GLY A 224 -7.23 21.84 21.01
CA GLY A 224 -7.21 23.27 21.30
C GLY A 224 -8.31 24.02 20.54
N ASP A 225 -7.96 25.17 19.97
CA ASP A 225 -8.91 26.02 19.24
C ASP A 225 -9.48 25.37 17.97
N LYS A 226 -8.76 24.38 17.39
CA LYS A 226 -9.22 23.66 16.19
C LYS A 226 -10.45 22.79 16.45
N VAL A 227 -10.79 22.50 17.72
CA VAL A 227 -12.04 21.79 18.07
C VAL A 227 -13.26 22.52 17.53
N TRP A 228 -13.29 23.85 17.58
CA TRP A 228 -14.46 24.60 17.11
C TRP A 228 -14.65 24.47 15.60
N THR A 229 -13.56 24.44 14.84
CA THR A 229 -13.59 24.14 13.40
C THR A 229 -14.08 22.72 13.14
N LEU A 230 -13.57 21.75 13.90
CA LEU A 230 -14.00 20.35 13.79
C LEU A 230 -15.50 20.20 14.07
N ILE A 231 -15.96 20.72 15.23
CA ILE A 231 -17.36 20.70 15.62
C ILE A 231 -18.20 21.43 14.57
N GLY A 232 -17.77 22.60 14.09
CA GLY A 232 -18.48 23.38 13.07
C GLY A 232 -18.69 22.62 11.76
N ASN A 233 -17.70 21.83 11.33
CA ASN A 233 -17.76 21.06 10.09
C ASN A 233 -18.63 19.79 10.19
N MET A 234 -18.91 19.29 11.40
CA MET A 234 -19.79 18.13 11.59
C MET A 234 -21.25 18.52 11.35
N GLY A 235 -21.87 17.92 10.33
CA GLY A 235 -23.25 18.26 9.94
C GLY A 235 -24.33 17.72 10.89
N VAL A 236 -24.05 16.59 11.54
CA VAL A 236 -24.95 15.94 12.51
C VAL A 236 -24.21 15.88 13.85
N ARG A 237 -24.91 16.23 14.93
CA ARG A 237 -24.38 16.07 16.29
C ARG A 237 -25.39 15.28 17.10
N ILE A 238 -24.93 14.21 17.73
CA ILE A 238 -25.77 13.34 18.54
C ILE A 238 -25.24 13.44 19.96
N THR A 239 -26.11 13.88 20.86
CA THR A 239 -25.76 14.05 22.27
C THR A 239 -26.63 13.11 23.10
N GLY A 240 -25.97 12.20 23.82
CA GLY A 240 -26.62 11.37 24.82
C GLY A 240 -26.78 12.10 26.15
N LYS A 241 -27.03 11.34 27.21
CA LYS A 241 -27.10 11.87 28.58
C LYS A 241 -25.80 12.58 28.98
N ILE A 242 -25.91 13.81 29.44
CA ILE A 242 -24.79 14.57 30.01
C ILE A 242 -25.04 14.76 31.51
N MET A 243 -24.07 14.36 32.32
CA MET A 243 -24.09 14.59 33.77
C MET A 243 -23.27 15.81 34.19
N ASP A 244 -22.29 16.22 33.39
CA ASP A 244 -21.45 17.39 33.66
C ASP A 244 -22.12 18.70 33.19
N PRO A 245 -22.38 19.68 34.08
CA PRO A 245 -23.01 20.95 33.71
C PRO A 245 -22.11 21.92 32.94
N LYS A 246 -20.84 21.58 32.65
CA LYS A 246 -19.84 22.49 32.07
C LYS A 246 -19.80 22.43 30.53
N ASP A 247 -18.58 22.42 29.96
CA ASP A 247 -18.26 22.65 28.55
C ASP A 247 -19.14 21.84 27.57
N THR A 248 -19.45 20.58 27.86
CA THR A 248 -20.25 19.73 26.95
C THR A 248 -21.69 20.23 26.82
N LEU A 249 -22.32 20.62 27.93
CA LEU A 249 -23.67 21.15 27.95
C LEU A 249 -23.72 22.55 27.33
N GLU A 250 -22.73 23.39 27.63
CA GLU A 250 -22.62 24.72 27.05
C GLU A 250 -22.50 24.66 25.52
N ILE A 251 -21.65 23.77 24.99
CA ILE A 251 -21.51 23.53 23.55
C ILE A 251 -22.85 23.10 22.94
N LEU A 252 -23.58 22.18 23.58
CA LEU A 252 -24.89 21.75 23.10
C LEU A 252 -25.88 22.92 23.04
N GLN A 253 -25.98 23.70 24.12
CA GLN A 253 -26.93 24.80 24.23
C GLN A 253 -26.63 25.94 23.25
N LEU A 254 -25.35 26.31 23.10
CA LEU A 254 -24.91 27.31 22.12
C LEU A 254 -25.25 26.88 20.69
N MET A 255 -25.07 25.59 20.38
CA MET A 255 -25.34 25.06 19.03
C MET A 255 -26.83 24.82 18.76
N ALA A 256 -27.61 24.47 19.79
CA ALA A 256 -29.07 24.34 19.68
C ALA A 256 -29.75 25.71 19.49
N GLY A 257 -29.16 26.75 20.08
CA GLY A 257 -29.68 28.12 20.06
C GLY A 257 -30.83 28.33 21.04
N THR A 258 -31.42 29.51 20.96
CA THR A 258 -32.56 29.92 21.78
C THR A 258 -33.84 30.02 20.97
N GLU A 259 -34.97 30.06 21.67
CA GLU A 259 -36.29 30.29 21.12
C GLU A 259 -37.05 31.33 21.93
N TYR A 260 -37.87 32.13 21.25
CA TYR A 260 -38.72 33.12 21.89
C TYR A 260 -40.03 32.48 22.32
N LEU A 261 -40.23 32.35 23.61
CA LEU A 261 -41.48 31.84 24.18
C LEU A 261 -42.34 33.01 24.67
N PRO A 262 -43.63 33.08 24.28
CA PRO A 262 -44.57 34.01 24.86
C PRO A 262 -44.89 33.58 26.29
N VAL A 263 -44.54 34.41 27.26
CA VAL A 263 -44.83 34.22 28.68
C VAL A 263 -45.83 35.29 29.10
N MET A 264 -46.97 34.87 29.66
CA MET A 264 -47.91 35.81 30.28
C MET A 264 -47.34 36.28 31.62
N SER A 265 -47.24 37.60 31.79
CA SER A 265 -46.62 38.20 32.99
C SER A 265 -47.59 38.24 34.17
N GLY A 266 -47.85 37.06 34.76
CA GLY A 266 -48.50 36.90 36.05
C GLY A 266 -49.98 37.28 36.12
N MET A 267 -50.56 37.17 37.32
CA MET A 267 -51.92 37.61 37.62
C MET A 267 -51.87 38.95 38.36
N VAL A 268 -52.64 39.93 37.90
CA VAL A 268 -52.80 41.22 38.57
C VAL A 268 -53.97 41.12 39.55
N ARG A 269 -53.72 41.49 40.81
CA ARG A 269 -54.77 41.58 41.82
C ARG A 269 -55.55 42.88 41.62
N GLN A 270 -56.79 42.80 41.14
CA GLN A 270 -57.69 43.94 41.14
C GLN A 270 -58.42 44.02 42.49
N ALA A 271 -58.32 45.17 43.14
CA ALA A 271 -59.09 45.45 44.35
C ALA A 271 -60.51 45.89 43.98
N GLY A 272 -61.48 44.99 44.11
CA GLY A 272 -62.90 45.28 43.94
C GLY A 272 -63.61 45.55 45.28
N ILE A 273 -64.72 46.29 45.24
CA ILE A 273 -65.53 46.69 46.41
C ILE A 273 -66.15 45.48 47.14
N MET A 274 -66.23 44.31 46.51
CA MET A 274 -66.76 43.05 47.10
C MET A 274 -65.71 41.96 47.36
N GLY A 275 -64.42 42.29 47.23
CA GLY A 275 -63.31 41.34 47.40
C GLY A 275 -62.27 41.47 46.30
N ALA A 276 -61.05 40.98 46.56
CA ALA A 276 -59.98 41.01 45.58
C ALA A 276 -60.11 39.81 44.62
N SER A 277 -60.28 40.08 43.33
CA SER A 277 -60.15 39.09 42.26
C SER A 277 -58.73 39.10 41.70
N TRP A 278 -58.25 37.93 41.31
CA TRP A 278 -57.03 37.80 40.53
C TRP A 278 -57.45 37.66 39.07
N GLU A 279 -57.05 38.62 38.24
CA GLU A 279 -57.22 38.55 36.78
C GLU A 279 -55.86 38.33 36.13
N GLU A 280 -55.83 37.57 35.03
CA GLU A 280 -54.60 37.40 34.25
C GLU A 280 -54.14 38.75 33.69
N ALA A 281 -52.84 39.05 33.81
CA ALA A 281 -52.30 40.28 33.26
C ALA A 281 -52.42 40.25 31.74
N ASP A 282 -53.00 41.30 31.14
CA ASP A 282 -53.19 41.45 29.68
C ASP A 282 -51.87 41.81 28.95
N THR A 283 -50.73 41.42 29.53
CA THR A 283 -49.39 41.73 29.03
C THR A 283 -48.66 40.45 28.67
N LEU A 284 -48.47 40.27 27.36
CA LEU A 284 -47.69 39.18 26.77
C LEU A 284 -46.23 39.64 26.68
N SER A 285 -45.33 38.96 27.39
CA SER A 285 -43.88 39.20 27.34
C SER A 285 -43.20 38.10 26.56
N LEU A 286 -42.35 38.44 25.58
CA LEU A 286 -41.50 37.45 24.91
C LEU A 286 -40.25 37.21 25.74
N LYS A 287 -40.01 35.95 26.14
CA LYS A 287 -38.82 35.54 26.88
C LYS A 287 -37.92 34.71 25.97
N ASP A 288 -36.63 35.04 25.96
CA ASP A 288 -35.61 34.27 25.27
C ASP A 288 -35.20 33.08 26.15
N GLU A 289 -35.48 31.86 25.70
CA GLU A 289 -35.22 30.62 26.43
C GLU A 289 -34.38 29.66 25.59
N LYS A 290 -33.55 28.83 26.24
CA LYS A 290 -32.72 27.84 25.54
C LYS A 290 -33.61 26.70 25.04
N LYS A 291 -33.43 26.26 23.78
CA LYS A 291 -34.19 25.13 23.21
C LYS A 291 -33.97 23.79 23.90
N VAL A 292 -32.86 23.68 24.64
CA VAL A 292 -32.46 22.49 25.38
C VAL A 292 -32.15 22.91 26.82
N SER A 293 -32.94 22.41 27.77
CA SER A 293 -32.75 22.68 29.19
C SER A 293 -31.72 21.73 29.81
N VAL A 294 -31.16 22.11 30.96
CA VAL A 294 -30.21 21.27 31.70
C VAL A 294 -30.92 20.02 32.21
N GLU A 295 -32.13 20.20 32.72
CA GLU A 295 -32.96 19.16 33.32
C GLU A 295 -33.33 18.09 32.27
N GLU A 296 -33.66 18.51 31.06
CA GLU A 296 -33.98 17.60 29.95
C GLU A 296 -32.81 16.66 29.67
N VAL A 297 -31.60 17.22 29.51
CA VAL A 297 -30.40 16.44 29.17
C VAL A 297 -30.02 15.47 30.27
N GLN A 298 -30.21 15.84 31.54
CA GLN A 298 -29.95 14.98 32.69
C GLN A 298 -30.99 13.85 32.85
N GLN A 299 -32.21 14.07 32.39
CA GLN A 299 -33.31 13.09 32.46
C GLN A 299 -33.28 12.05 31.35
N LEU A 300 -32.49 12.26 30.29
CA LEU A 300 -32.30 11.27 29.23
C LEU A 300 -31.96 9.89 29.81
N LYS A 301 -32.64 8.87 29.30
CA LYS A 301 -32.38 7.46 29.59
C LYS A 301 -31.35 6.89 28.62
N GLU A 302 -30.84 5.71 28.95
CA GLU A 302 -29.95 4.97 28.05
C GLU A 302 -30.64 4.74 26.70
N GLY A 303 -29.96 5.12 25.61
CA GLY A 303 -30.51 5.05 24.26
C GLY A 303 -31.31 6.29 23.83
N GLU A 304 -31.70 7.18 24.73
CA GLU A 304 -32.30 8.47 24.36
C GLU A 304 -31.22 9.49 24.01
N ASN A 305 -31.47 10.30 22.99
CA ASN A 305 -30.53 11.31 22.50
C ASN A 305 -31.24 12.58 22.03
N ILE A 306 -30.47 13.66 22.03
CA ILE A 306 -30.81 14.91 21.37
C ILE A 306 -29.88 15.04 20.16
N THR A 307 -30.47 15.04 18.98
CA THR A 307 -29.76 15.16 17.71
C THR A 307 -29.94 16.57 17.14
N LEU A 308 -28.84 17.26 16.87
CA LEU A 308 -28.82 18.50 16.12
C LEU A 308 -28.55 18.19 14.65
N PHE A 309 -29.53 18.49 13.79
CA PHE A 309 -29.42 18.28 12.35
C PHE A 309 -29.99 19.48 11.59
N ASN A 310 -29.20 20.07 10.68
CA ASN A 310 -29.59 21.23 9.88
C ASN A 310 -30.23 22.38 10.69
N GLY A 311 -29.73 22.63 11.91
CA GLY A 311 -30.24 23.68 12.81
C GLY A 311 -31.52 23.33 13.57
N GLN A 312 -32.05 22.12 13.39
CA GLN A 312 -33.18 21.60 14.16
C GLN A 312 -32.71 20.72 15.31
N VAL A 313 -33.41 20.84 16.45
CA VAL A 313 -33.24 19.98 17.62
C VAL A 313 -34.25 18.84 17.50
N ILE A 314 -33.77 17.62 17.34
CA ILE A 314 -34.57 16.42 17.18
C ILE A 314 -34.35 15.53 18.40
N ARG A 315 -35.42 15.21 19.12
CA ARG A 315 -35.40 14.26 20.25
C ARG A 315 -35.68 12.87 19.70
N GLY A 316 -34.82 11.92 20.01
CA GLY A 316 -34.90 10.58 19.44
C GLY A 316 -34.41 9.49 20.37
N SER A 317 -34.77 8.26 20.01
CA SER A 317 -34.26 7.05 20.65
C SER A 317 -33.45 6.28 19.62
N SER A 318 -32.23 5.89 20.01
CA SER A 318 -31.35 5.05 19.22
C SER A 318 -31.85 3.61 19.17
N LEU A 319 -31.44 2.88 18.14
CA LEU A 319 -31.60 1.43 18.09
C LEU A 319 -30.94 0.80 19.33
N TYR A 320 -31.73 0.03 20.08
CA TYR A 320 -31.26 -0.74 21.21
C TYR A 320 -31.23 -2.22 20.84
N ILE A 321 -30.05 -2.84 20.94
CA ILE A 321 -29.87 -4.27 20.79
C ILE A 321 -29.85 -4.87 22.20
N HIS A 322 -30.70 -5.86 22.48
CA HIS A 322 -30.76 -6.52 23.78
C HIS A 322 -29.43 -7.23 24.09
N ASP A 323 -29.02 -7.24 25.37
CA ASP A 323 -27.74 -7.86 25.78
C ASP A 323 -27.64 -9.35 25.41
N ALA A 324 -28.78 -10.06 25.39
CA ALA A 324 -28.84 -11.45 24.94
C ALA A 324 -28.41 -11.62 23.47
N ASP A 325 -28.67 -10.62 22.63
CA ASP A 325 -28.35 -10.63 21.21
C ASP A 325 -26.93 -10.10 20.92
N LYS A 326 -26.30 -9.43 21.89
CA LYS A 326 -24.90 -8.97 21.79
C LYS A 326 -23.90 -10.12 21.91
N LEU A 327 -24.31 -11.23 22.50
CA LEU A 327 -23.45 -12.38 22.79
C LEU A 327 -23.74 -13.52 21.82
N SER A 328 -22.78 -13.84 20.97
CA SER A 328 -22.85 -15.05 20.16
C SER A 328 -22.56 -16.28 21.03
N LYS A 329 -23.33 -17.35 20.82
CA LYS A 329 -23.05 -18.68 21.39
C LYS A 329 -21.96 -19.43 20.62
N GLU A 330 -21.64 -18.97 19.42
CA GLU A 330 -20.68 -19.60 18.54
C GLU A 330 -19.24 -19.21 18.89
N ALA A 331 -18.30 -20.13 18.67
CA ALA A 331 -16.89 -19.86 18.86
C ALA A 331 -16.40 -18.87 17.80
N ILE A 332 -16.08 -17.65 18.22
CA ILE A 332 -15.50 -16.62 17.35
C ILE A 332 -14.17 -17.12 16.80
N ARG A 333 -14.02 -17.13 15.47
CA ARG A 333 -12.77 -17.44 14.77
C ARG A 333 -12.35 -16.25 13.94
N ILE A 334 -11.10 -15.85 14.11
CA ILE A 334 -10.47 -14.79 13.30
C ILE A 334 -10.01 -15.41 11.98
N ASN A 335 -10.18 -14.68 10.88
CA ASN A 335 -9.69 -15.06 9.57
C ASN A 335 -8.16 -15.23 9.61
N ARG A 336 -7.65 -16.31 9.01
CA ARG A 336 -6.22 -16.55 8.84
C ARG A 336 -5.91 -16.56 7.36
N PHE A 337 -5.12 -15.60 6.90
CA PHE A 337 -4.74 -15.51 5.50
C PHE A 337 -3.46 -16.28 5.23
N ILE A 338 -3.23 -16.60 3.96
CA ILE A 338 -2.02 -17.27 3.49
C ILE A 338 -1.28 -16.25 2.63
N GLU A 339 -0.02 -15.99 2.99
CA GLU A 339 0.84 -15.13 2.18
C GLU A 339 1.21 -15.84 0.87
N VAL A 340 0.87 -15.21 -0.25
CA VAL A 340 1.24 -15.69 -1.58
C VAL A 340 2.22 -14.70 -2.19
N ALA A 341 3.50 -15.05 -2.15
CA ALA A 341 4.54 -14.25 -2.77
C ALA A 341 4.38 -14.23 -4.30
N PRO A 342 4.62 -13.09 -4.97
CA PRO A 342 4.66 -13.04 -6.42
C PRO A 342 5.77 -13.96 -6.94
N PRO A 343 5.60 -14.59 -8.11
CA PRO A 343 6.62 -15.45 -8.69
C PRO A 343 7.90 -14.66 -8.95
N SER A 344 9.06 -15.26 -8.66
CA SER A 344 10.36 -14.62 -8.92
C SER A 344 10.55 -14.34 -10.41
N LEU A 345 11.36 -13.32 -10.73
CA LEU A 345 11.68 -12.99 -12.12
C LEU A 345 12.20 -14.23 -12.87
N ASP A 346 13.05 -15.03 -12.24
CA ASP A 346 13.59 -16.26 -12.85
C ASP A 346 12.50 -17.28 -13.16
N THR A 347 11.51 -17.42 -12.27
CA THR A 347 10.35 -18.31 -12.48
C THR A 347 9.49 -17.82 -13.65
N LEU A 348 9.24 -16.51 -13.72
CA LEU A 348 8.51 -15.88 -14.83
C LEU A 348 9.25 -16.01 -16.15
N LEU A 349 10.57 -15.81 -16.15
CA LEU A 349 11.43 -15.92 -17.33
C LEU A 349 11.58 -17.37 -17.80
N ALA A 350 11.60 -18.35 -16.89
CA ALA A 350 11.56 -19.77 -17.22
C ALA A 350 10.25 -20.14 -17.95
N GLY A 351 9.13 -19.54 -17.55
CA GLY A 351 7.83 -19.70 -18.22
C GLY A 351 7.71 -18.95 -19.57
N ALA A 352 8.54 -17.94 -19.82
CA ALA A 352 8.51 -17.14 -21.04
C ALA A 352 9.91 -16.80 -21.57
N PRO A 353 10.67 -17.80 -22.08
CA PRO A 353 12.07 -17.62 -22.48
C PRO A 353 12.29 -16.58 -23.58
N ALA A 354 11.28 -16.31 -24.43
CA ALA A 354 11.33 -15.26 -25.43
C ALA A 354 11.44 -13.84 -24.84
N ARG A 355 10.94 -13.63 -23.61
CA ARG A 355 11.02 -12.33 -22.91
C ARG A 355 12.37 -12.07 -22.25
N ILE A 356 13.21 -13.10 -22.07
CA ILE A 356 14.60 -12.96 -21.59
C ILE A 356 15.41 -12.02 -22.51
N ARG A 357 15.13 -12.03 -23.82
CA ARG A 357 15.79 -11.12 -24.77
C ARG A 357 15.39 -9.65 -24.63
N ARG A 358 14.31 -9.34 -23.91
CA ARG A 358 13.78 -7.98 -23.71
C ARG A 358 13.98 -7.44 -22.29
N SER A 359 14.66 -8.16 -21.40
CA SER A 359 14.95 -7.67 -20.05
C SER A 359 16.02 -6.59 -20.07
N TYR A 360 16.05 -5.76 -19.02
CA TYR A 360 17.11 -4.79 -18.78
C TYR A 360 18.50 -5.40 -18.97
N PRO A 361 19.48 -4.63 -19.49
CA PRO A 361 20.85 -5.11 -19.59
C PRO A 361 21.34 -5.49 -18.18
N ARG A 362 21.69 -6.76 -17.99
CA ARG A 362 22.15 -7.25 -16.69
C ARG A 362 23.48 -6.58 -16.32
N ALA A 363 23.69 -6.27 -15.04
CA ALA A 363 24.86 -5.52 -14.57
C ALA A 363 26.20 -6.20 -14.93
N ASP A 364 26.25 -7.53 -14.92
CA ASP A 364 27.38 -8.34 -15.40
C ASP A 364 27.67 -8.08 -16.88
N ARG A 365 26.63 -8.04 -17.73
CA ARG A 365 26.76 -7.72 -19.16
C ARG A 365 27.17 -6.27 -19.39
N VAL A 366 26.64 -5.32 -18.62
CA VAL A 366 27.03 -3.91 -18.71
C VAL A 366 28.49 -3.75 -18.30
N GLN A 367 28.92 -4.37 -17.20
CA GLN A 367 30.32 -4.34 -16.78
C GLN A 367 31.25 -5.02 -17.78
N GLN A 368 30.84 -6.14 -18.39
CA GLN A 368 31.59 -6.75 -19.48
C GLN A 368 31.71 -5.82 -20.68
N ILE A 369 30.62 -5.16 -21.11
CA ILE A 369 30.66 -4.19 -22.20
C ILE A 369 31.61 -3.04 -21.87
N LEU A 370 31.52 -2.47 -20.67
CA LEU A 370 32.40 -1.40 -20.22
C LEU A 370 33.88 -1.85 -20.13
N TYR A 371 34.12 -3.07 -19.67
CA TYR A 371 35.45 -3.68 -19.62
C TYR A 371 36.05 -3.85 -21.02
N HIS A 372 35.28 -4.36 -21.98
CA HIS A 372 35.72 -4.52 -23.36
C HIS A 372 35.90 -3.16 -24.08
N LEU A 373 35.07 -2.16 -23.77
CA LEU A 373 35.24 -0.79 -24.29
C LEU A 373 36.49 -0.10 -23.71
N ALA A 374 36.91 -0.46 -22.50
CA ALA A 374 38.12 0.06 -21.88
C ALA A 374 39.42 -0.62 -22.38
N MET A 375 39.32 -1.78 -23.03
CA MET A 375 40.46 -2.51 -23.59
C MET A 375 40.91 -1.96 -24.94
N LYS A 376 42.22 -1.93 -25.20
CA LYS A 376 42.75 -1.57 -26.52
C LYS A 376 42.34 -2.65 -27.54
N PRO A 377 41.86 -2.28 -28.74
CA PRO A 377 41.41 -3.26 -29.73
C PRO A 377 42.55 -4.21 -30.12
N GLY A 378 42.43 -5.47 -29.68
CA GLY A 378 43.37 -6.56 -29.95
C GLY A 378 42.75 -7.61 -30.87
N ARG A 379 43.58 -8.27 -31.67
CA ARG A 379 43.17 -9.15 -32.79
C ARG A 379 42.59 -10.52 -32.39
N SER A 380 42.34 -10.81 -31.11
CA SER A 380 42.11 -12.19 -30.63
C SER A 380 40.89 -12.40 -29.75
N ASP A 381 39.94 -11.47 -29.69
CA ASP A 381 38.67 -11.69 -28.96
C ASP A 381 37.64 -12.36 -29.89
N LEU A 382 37.79 -13.66 -30.11
CA LEU A 382 36.90 -14.47 -30.97
C LEU A 382 35.68 -15.04 -30.23
N GLU A 383 35.62 -14.91 -28.90
CA GLU A 383 34.58 -15.55 -28.08
C GLU A 383 33.22 -14.83 -28.14
N ASN A 384 33.18 -13.57 -28.59
CA ASN A 384 31.95 -12.76 -28.71
C ASN A 384 31.85 -12.00 -30.03
N LEU A 385 32.15 -12.67 -31.15
CA LEU A 385 31.82 -12.16 -32.48
C LEU A 385 30.31 -11.94 -32.59
N VAL A 386 29.88 -10.67 -32.57
CA VAL A 386 28.55 -10.32 -33.08
C VAL A 386 28.60 -10.58 -34.58
N LEU A 387 27.76 -11.49 -35.07
CA LEU A 387 27.58 -11.68 -36.51
C LEU A 387 27.09 -10.37 -37.11
N THR A 388 27.99 -9.61 -37.70
CA THR A 388 27.68 -8.38 -38.45
C THR A 388 27.41 -8.65 -39.92
N ASP A 389 27.70 -9.87 -40.39
CA ASP A 389 27.40 -10.31 -41.75
C ASP A 389 25.88 -10.51 -41.91
N PRO A 390 25.20 -9.69 -42.74
CA PRO A 390 23.75 -9.74 -42.88
C PRO A 390 23.26 -11.09 -43.40
N THR A 391 24.07 -11.80 -44.20
CA THR A 391 23.73 -13.13 -44.72
C THR A 391 23.71 -14.16 -43.59
N LEU A 392 24.76 -14.15 -42.75
CA LEU A 392 24.87 -15.12 -41.65
C LEU A 392 23.83 -14.87 -40.56
N VAL A 393 23.45 -13.61 -40.31
CA VAL A 393 22.36 -13.27 -39.40
C VAL A 393 21.04 -13.90 -39.87
N VAL A 394 20.67 -13.68 -41.14
CA VAL A 394 19.40 -14.19 -41.70
C VAL A 394 19.38 -15.72 -41.77
N LEU A 395 20.51 -16.37 -42.09
CA LEU A 395 20.60 -17.82 -42.07
C LEU A 395 20.45 -18.41 -40.66
N ASN A 396 20.98 -17.72 -39.65
CA ASN A 396 20.82 -18.13 -38.26
C ASN A 396 19.37 -17.94 -37.78
N GLU A 397 18.70 -16.86 -38.17
CA GLU A 397 17.28 -16.63 -37.89
C GLU A 397 16.40 -17.73 -38.48
N LEU A 398 16.61 -18.11 -39.74
CA LEU A 398 15.90 -19.22 -40.39
C LEU A 398 16.14 -20.56 -39.66
N GLY A 399 17.37 -20.79 -39.22
CA GLY A 399 17.72 -21.98 -38.43
C GLY A 399 16.99 -22.04 -37.09
N GLU A 400 16.84 -20.91 -36.40
CA GLU A 400 16.10 -20.79 -35.16
C GLU A 400 14.58 -20.93 -35.39
N GLU A 401 14.05 -20.39 -36.49
CA GLU A 401 12.65 -20.56 -36.88
C GLU A 401 12.27 -22.04 -37.03
N TRP A 402 13.11 -22.84 -37.69
CA TRP A 402 12.91 -24.29 -37.81
C TRP A 402 12.96 -25.03 -36.48
N ARG A 403 13.71 -24.50 -35.51
CA ARG A 403 13.89 -25.13 -34.21
C ARG A 403 12.74 -24.79 -33.27
N LEU A 404 12.19 -23.58 -33.36
CA LEU A 404 11.26 -23.03 -32.36
C LEU A 404 9.81 -22.90 -32.85
N ILE A 405 9.60 -22.66 -34.15
CA ILE A 405 8.28 -22.37 -34.72
C ILE A 405 7.73 -23.58 -35.49
N TRP A 406 8.58 -24.24 -36.27
CA TRP A 406 8.12 -25.33 -37.12
C TRP A 406 7.89 -26.61 -36.30
N ARG A 407 6.65 -27.13 -36.33
CA ARG A 407 6.27 -28.38 -35.63
C ARG A 407 7.12 -29.59 -36.04
N ARG A 408 7.66 -29.60 -37.26
CA ARG A 408 8.54 -30.67 -37.77
C ARG A 408 9.70 -30.04 -38.53
N ARG A 409 10.93 -30.41 -38.17
CA ARG A 409 12.13 -29.94 -38.87
C ARG A 409 12.12 -30.42 -40.32
N PRO A 410 12.45 -29.55 -41.30
CA PRO A 410 12.51 -29.96 -42.68
C PRO A 410 13.59 -31.05 -42.89
N GLY A 411 13.36 -31.92 -43.87
CA GLY A 411 14.34 -32.93 -44.26
C GLY A 411 15.63 -32.30 -44.80
N ALA A 412 16.74 -33.05 -44.83
CA ALA A 412 18.05 -32.53 -45.20
C ALA A 412 18.04 -31.78 -46.54
N ALA A 413 17.44 -32.36 -47.59
CA ALA A 413 17.36 -31.74 -48.91
C ALA A 413 16.60 -30.39 -48.91
N VAL A 414 15.47 -30.33 -48.18
CA VAL A 414 14.66 -29.11 -48.06
C VAL A 414 15.41 -28.03 -47.27
N ARG A 415 16.11 -28.43 -46.20
CA ARG A 415 16.96 -27.52 -45.42
C ARG A 415 18.08 -26.94 -46.26
N SER A 416 18.79 -27.77 -47.02
CA SER A 416 19.86 -27.32 -47.90
C SER A 416 19.36 -26.30 -48.93
N THR A 417 18.21 -26.58 -49.53
CA THR A 417 17.59 -25.72 -50.55
C THR A 417 17.19 -24.37 -49.97
N LEU A 418 16.50 -24.37 -48.82
CA LEU A 418 16.07 -23.13 -48.17
C LEU A 418 17.26 -22.29 -47.68
N LEU A 419 18.25 -22.89 -47.00
CA LEU A 419 19.46 -22.16 -46.59
C LEU A 419 20.19 -21.56 -47.79
N TRP A 420 20.31 -22.34 -48.88
CA TRP A 420 20.99 -21.88 -50.09
C TRP A 420 20.29 -20.69 -50.72
N HIS A 421 18.97 -20.76 -50.93
CA HIS A 421 18.21 -19.65 -51.51
C HIS A 421 18.20 -18.41 -50.61
N THR A 422 18.01 -18.59 -49.30
CA THR A 422 18.04 -17.47 -48.34
C THR A 422 19.40 -16.80 -48.30
N ALA A 423 20.50 -17.58 -48.38
CA ALA A 423 21.84 -17.02 -48.50
C ALA A 423 21.97 -16.20 -49.79
N LEU A 424 21.57 -16.78 -50.93
CA LEU A 424 21.73 -16.16 -52.25
C LEU A 424 20.99 -14.83 -52.39
N GLU A 425 19.84 -14.69 -51.73
CA GLU A 425 19.08 -13.44 -51.67
C GLU A 425 19.75 -12.34 -50.84
N HIS A 426 20.42 -12.72 -49.75
CA HIS A 426 20.94 -11.78 -48.75
C HIS A 426 22.46 -11.55 -48.83
N VAL A 427 23.16 -12.26 -49.72
CA VAL A 427 24.56 -11.98 -50.05
C VAL A 427 24.69 -10.57 -50.64
N PRO A 428 25.52 -9.68 -50.06
CA PRO A 428 25.70 -8.32 -50.56
C PRO A 428 26.22 -8.28 -51.99
N LYS A 429 25.54 -7.55 -52.89
CA LYS A 429 25.92 -7.48 -54.32
C LYS A 429 27.15 -6.60 -54.61
N ARG A 430 27.60 -5.72 -53.70
CA ARG A 430 28.83 -4.91 -53.84
C ARG A 430 29.48 -4.59 -52.48
N GLY A 431 30.81 -4.72 -52.41
CA GLY A 431 31.65 -4.63 -51.21
C GLY A 431 32.18 -6.00 -50.81
N SER A 432 33.52 -6.16 -50.68
CA SER A 432 34.30 -7.42 -50.51
C SER A 432 33.45 -8.70 -50.42
N GLY A 433 32.82 -9.07 -51.54
CA GLY A 433 31.90 -10.19 -51.59
C GLY A 433 32.68 -11.50 -51.56
N TYR A 434 32.03 -12.56 -51.09
CA TYR A 434 32.59 -13.91 -51.21
C TYR A 434 32.76 -14.24 -52.70
N VAL A 435 34.00 -14.32 -53.15
CA VAL A 435 34.32 -14.80 -54.50
C VAL A 435 34.32 -16.32 -54.43
N ALA A 436 33.45 -16.98 -55.21
CA ALA A 436 33.56 -18.41 -55.39
C ALA A 436 34.94 -18.72 -55.97
N GLN A 437 35.79 -19.44 -55.21
CA GLN A 437 37.13 -19.83 -55.66
C GLN A 437 37.09 -20.69 -56.94
N SER A 438 35.94 -21.25 -57.29
CA SER A 438 35.71 -22.09 -58.46
C SER A 438 34.25 -21.98 -58.92
N SER A 439 34.01 -21.86 -60.22
CA SER A 439 32.68 -21.92 -60.85
C SER A 439 32.15 -23.35 -61.04
N THR A 440 33.01 -24.35 -60.81
CA THR A 440 32.64 -25.77 -60.78
C THR A 440 32.52 -26.25 -59.35
N ALA A 441 31.42 -26.94 -59.01
CA ALA A 441 31.25 -27.58 -57.71
C ALA A 441 32.38 -28.60 -57.49
N LEU A 442 33.23 -28.35 -56.49
CA LEU A 442 34.19 -29.32 -56.03
C LEU A 442 33.44 -30.36 -55.21
N ASP A 443 33.53 -31.64 -55.60
CA ASP A 443 33.09 -32.73 -54.74
C ASP A 443 33.95 -32.72 -53.46
N LEU A 444 33.40 -32.14 -52.39
CA LEU A 444 34.02 -32.12 -51.08
C LEU A 444 33.89 -33.52 -50.47
N THR A 445 34.76 -34.43 -50.88
CA THR A 445 34.91 -35.72 -50.20
C THR A 445 35.77 -35.52 -48.94
N VAL A 446 35.13 -35.50 -47.78
CA VAL A 446 35.84 -35.54 -46.50
C VAL A 446 36.06 -37.01 -46.14
N GLY A 447 37.34 -37.43 -46.10
CA GLY A 447 37.68 -38.79 -45.65
C GLY A 447 37.18 -39.05 -44.23
N SER A 448 36.63 -40.25 -43.97
CA SER A 448 35.97 -40.62 -42.71
C SER A 448 36.82 -40.34 -41.47
N LYS A 449 38.14 -40.52 -41.56
CA LYS A 449 39.10 -40.20 -40.50
C LYS A 449 39.10 -38.73 -40.09
N ARG A 450 38.93 -37.82 -41.06
CA ARG A 450 38.94 -36.37 -40.82
C ARG A 450 37.62 -35.92 -40.17
N LEU A 451 36.50 -36.56 -40.56
CA LEU A 451 35.19 -36.40 -39.91
C LEU A 451 35.21 -36.89 -38.45
N GLN A 452 35.84 -38.03 -38.17
CA GLN A 452 35.99 -38.55 -36.81
C GLN A 452 36.88 -37.65 -35.94
N ALA A 453 37.98 -37.12 -36.49
CA ALA A 453 38.82 -36.16 -35.78
C ALA A 453 38.06 -34.86 -35.45
N TYR A 454 37.18 -34.41 -36.34
CA TYR A 454 36.35 -33.23 -36.12
C TYR A 454 35.24 -33.47 -35.08
N GLN A 455 34.63 -34.66 -35.09
CA GLN A 455 33.68 -35.06 -34.05
C GLN A 455 34.33 -35.14 -32.66
N ALA A 456 35.60 -35.53 -32.56
CA ALA A 456 36.33 -35.57 -31.29
C ALA A 456 36.60 -34.17 -30.69
N GLN A 457 36.55 -33.10 -31.49
CA GLN A 457 36.77 -31.72 -31.04
C GLN A 457 35.49 -31.03 -30.53
N HIS A 458 34.31 -31.61 -30.76
CA HIS A 458 33.05 -31.12 -30.23
C HIS A 458 32.55 -32.02 -29.10
N ILE A 459 32.26 -31.44 -27.93
CA ILE A 459 31.67 -32.15 -26.81
C ILE A 459 30.24 -32.55 -27.20
N ASP A 460 29.97 -33.86 -27.25
CA ASP A 460 28.64 -34.41 -27.48
C ASP A 460 27.78 -34.18 -26.22
N PRO A 461 26.69 -33.38 -26.28
CA PRO A 461 25.86 -33.09 -25.10
C PRO A 461 25.18 -34.34 -24.50
N ALA A 462 25.23 -35.48 -25.20
CA ALA A 462 24.73 -36.77 -24.69
C ALA A 462 25.69 -37.49 -23.72
N ARG A 463 26.93 -37.01 -23.52
CA ARG A 463 27.90 -37.58 -22.57
C ARG A 463 28.41 -36.54 -21.57
N ALA A 464 27.51 -36.00 -20.74
CA ALA A 464 27.92 -35.46 -19.44
C ALA A 464 28.35 -36.63 -18.51
N PRO A 465 29.44 -36.51 -17.74
CA PRO A 465 29.86 -37.56 -16.81
C PRO A 465 28.81 -37.78 -15.72
N LYS A 466 28.37 -39.03 -15.54
CA LYS A 466 27.45 -39.44 -14.47
C LYS A 466 28.13 -39.23 -13.10
N VAL A 467 27.72 -38.18 -12.38
CA VAL A 467 28.05 -38.04 -10.96
C VAL A 467 27.28 -39.12 -10.19
N LYS A 468 28.00 -40.03 -9.52
CA LYS A 468 27.44 -41.05 -8.64
C LYS A 468 26.88 -40.40 -7.37
N GLY A 469 25.58 -40.13 -7.34
CA GLY A 469 24.81 -39.79 -6.14
C GLY A 469 23.64 -40.76 -5.98
N LYS A 470 23.43 -41.28 -4.76
CA LYS A 470 22.39 -42.26 -4.38
C LYS A 470 21.00 -41.92 -4.93
N ALA A 471 20.31 -42.92 -5.48
CA ALA A 471 18.92 -42.82 -5.89
C ALA A 471 17.99 -42.57 -4.67
N PRO A 472 17.07 -41.59 -4.72
CA PRO A 472 15.92 -41.57 -3.85
C PRO A 472 14.84 -42.54 -4.37
N ALA A 473 14.11 -43.16 -3.44
CA ALA A 473 13.09 -44.20 -3.68
C ALA A 473 11.99 -43.75 -4.66
N PRO A 474 11.35 -44.69 -5.41
CA PRO A 474 10.31 -44.35 -6.36
C PRO A 474 9.08 -43.76 -5.64
N ARG A 475 8.74 -42.51 -5.95
CA ARG A 475 7.43 -41.94 -5.62
C ARG A 475 6.37 -42.56 -6.52
N ALA A 476 5.25 -42.95 -5.92
CA ALA A 476 4.09 -43.53 -6.57
C ALA A 476 3.59 -42.66 -7.74
N ALA A 477 3.19 -43.33 -8.82
CA ALA A 477 2.59 -42.70 -9.99
C ALA A 477 1.25 -42.06 -9.61
N THR A 478 1.19 -40.74 -9.61
CA THR A 478 -0.07 -39.99 -9.62
C THR A 478 -0.66 -40.02 -11.03
N PRO A 479 -1.96 -40.30 -11.21
CA PRO A 479 -2.60 -40.28 -12.52
C PRO A 479 -2.62 -38.85 -13.08
N VAL A 480 -2.28 -38.71 -14.36
CA VAL A 480 -2.43 -37.48 -15.14
C VAL A 480 -3.92 -37.16 -15.28
N PRO A 481 -4.40 -35.96 -14.91
CA PRO A 481 -5.79 -35.58 -15.18
C PRO A 481 -5.98 -35.33 -16.69
N PRO A 482 -7.16 -35.65 -17.26
CA PRO A 482 -7.41 -35.47 -18.69
C PRO A 482 -7.42 -33.99 -19.06
N SER A 483 -6.91 -33.69 -20.25
CA SER A 483 -6.95 -32.38 -20.89
C SER A 483 -8.41 -31.94 -21.13
N HIS A 484 -8.86 -30.90 -20.43
CA HIS A 484 -10.09 -30.20 -20.74
C HIS A 484 -9.88 -29.28 -21.95
N ASP A 485 -10.06 -29.83 -23.15
CA ASP A 485 -10.59 -29.06 -24.29
C ASP A 485 -12.12 -28.97 -24.10
N GLN A 486 -12.57 -28.01 -23.28
CA GLN A 486 -13.95 -27.58 -23.24
C GLN A 486 -13.98 -26.05 -23.17
N ALA A 487 -14.68 -25.45 -24.13
CA ALA A 487 -15.01 -24.03 -24.13
C ALA A 487 -15.71 -23.64 -22.82
N PRO A 488 -15.53 -22.41 -22.32
CA PRO A 488 -16.18 -21.98 -21.08
C PRO A 488 -17.71 -22.05 -21.25
N PRO A 489 -18.46 -22.49 -20.22
CA PRO A 489 -19.91 -22.43 -20.27
C PRO A 489 -20.37 -20.96 -20.33
N TYR A 490 -21.23 -20.71 -21.30
CA TYR A 490 -22.08 -19.53 -21.41
C TYR A 490 -22.91 -19.42 -20.12
N PHE A 491 -22.69 -18.36 -19.34
CA PHE A 491 -23.60 -18.01 -18.24
C PHE A 491 -24.86 -17.41 -18.87
N ASP A 492 -25.97 -18.13 -18.71
CA ASP A 492 -27.30 -17.64 -19.01
C ASP A 492 -27.64 -16.55 -17.99
N ASP A 493 -27.95 -15.33 -18.47
CA ASP A 493 -28.48 -14.23 -17.66
C ASP A 493 -29.89 -14.61 -17.21
N GLY A 494 -29.95 -15.47 -16.19
CA GLY A 494 -31.15 -15.78 -15.45
C GLY A 494 -31.59 -14.54 -14.67
N SER A 495 -32.59 -13.85 -15.21
CA SER A 495 -33.37 -12.81 -14.56
C SER A 495 -33.81 -13.24 -13.16
N TYR A 496 -33.05 -12.85 -12.14
CA TYR A 496 -33.47 -12.92 -10.75
C TYR A 496 -34.34 -11.69 -10.49
N SER A 497 -35.65 -11.86 -10.66
CA SER A 497 -36.64 -10.88 -10.24
C SER A 497 -36.84 -11.04 -8.73
N PRO A 498 -36.47 -10.07 -7.87
CA PRO A 498 -36.79 -10.17 -6.46
C PRO A 498 -38.30 -9.97 -6.29
N ALA A 499 -38.98 -11.01 -5.80
CA ALA A 499 -40.36 -10.87 -5.33
C ALA A 499 -40.41 -9.85 -4.17
N PRO A 500 -41.49 -9.05 -4.07
CA PRO A 500 -41.64 -8.04 -3.04
C PRO A 500 -41.73 -8.70 -1.65
N PHE A 501 -40.97 -8.16 -0.71
CA PHE A 501 -40.99 -8.52 0.70
C PHE A 501 -42.23 -7.86 1.32
N ASP A 502 -43.22 -8.66 1.72
CA ASP A 502 -44.40 -8.18 2.44
C ASP A 502 -44.02 -7.84 3.89
N TRP A 503 -44.44 -6.64 4.31
CA TRP A 503 -44.40 -6.19 5.69
C TRP A 503 -45.69 -6.63 6.37
N ASP A 504 -45.58 -7.53 7.34
CA ASP A 504 -46.52 -7.70 8.44
C ASP A 504 -45.76 -7.67 9.77
#